data_AF-D3T4D3-F1
#
_entry.id   AF-D3T4D3-F1
#
_cell.length_a   1.000
_cell.length_b   1.000
_cell.length_c   1.000
_cell.angle_alpha   90.00
_cell.angle_beta   90.00
_cell.angle_gamma   90.00
#
_symmetry.space_group_name_H-M   'P 1'
#
loop_
_entity.id
_entity.type
_entity.pdbx_description
1 polymer ?
#
loop_
_entity_poly.entity_id
_entity_poly.type
_entity_poly.pdbx_seq_one_letter_code
_entity_poly.pdbx_strand_id
1 'polypeptide(L)' 'MCFDYLLLGHLLGDFTFQTDTIAENKAKNWKWNLYHAFIVTICMLVFAIPFGTLIMGLVLINGVLHFIIDFYKS' A
#
# COMPACT_ATOMS: atom_id res chain seq x y z
N MET A 1 -7.31 8.15 15.50
CA MET A 1 -8.52 8.22 14.64
C MET A 1 -8.18 7.89 13.20
N CYS A 2 -7.62 8.77 12.33
CA CYS A 2 -7.34 8.34 10.94
C CYS A 2 -6.29 7.25 10.83
N PHE A 3 -5.29 7.24 11.72
CA PHE A 3 -4.22 6.24 11.75
C PHE A 3 -4.75 4.81 11.77
N ASP A 4 -5.73 4.52 12.63
CA ASP A 4 -6.26 3.16 12.80
C ASP A 4 -6.95 2.64 11.53
N TYR A 5 -7.68 3.52 10.83
CA TYR A 5 -8.31 3.20 9.54
C TYR A 5 -7.28 3.04 8.42
N LEU A 6 -6.26 3.90 8.38
CA LEU A 6 -5.19 3.80 7.39
C LEU A 6 -4.34 2.55 7.60
N LEU A 7 -4.05 2.20 8.86
CA LEU A 7 -3.36 0.97 9.22
C LEU A 7 -4.18 -0.25 8.82
N LEU A 8 -5.49 -0.24 9.07
CA LEU A 8 -6.37 -1.32 8.65
C LEU A 8 -6.39 -1.47 7.12
N GLY A 9 -6.49 -0.37 6.37
CA GLY A 9 -6.38 -0.38 4.91
C GLY A 9 -5.05 -0.94 4.42
N HIS A 10 -3.95 -0.58 5.08
CA HIS A 10 -2.61 -1.08 4.77
C HIS A 10 -2.52 -2.61 4.97
N LEU A 11 -2.95 -3.11 6.14
CA LEU A 11 -2.94 -4.54 6.46
C LEU A 11 -3.83 -5.36 5.52
N LEU A 12 -4.99 -4.83 5.13
CA LEU A 12 -5.83 -5.48 4.13
C LEU A 12 -5.11 -5.60 2.78
N GLY A 13 -4.41 -4.54 2.35
CA GLY A 13 -3.61 -4.58 1.13
C GLY A 13 -2.47 -5.59 1.18
N ASP A 14 -1.73 -5.61 2.29
CA ASP A 14 -0.55 -6.46 2.49
C ASP A 14 -0.87 -7.95 2.64
N PHE A 15 -1.99 -8.29 3.29
CA PHE A 15 -2.27 -9.68 3.67
C PHE A 15 -3.55 -10.24 3.06
N THR A 16 -4.61 -9.44 2.91
CA THR A 16 -5.91 -9.95 2.46
C THR A 16 -6.04 -9.93 0.94
N PHE A 17 -5.57 -8.85 0.32
CA PHE A 17 -5.67 -8.65 -1.14
C PHE A 17 -4.37 -8.96 -1.89
N GLN A 18 -3.25 -9.06 -1.19
CA GLN A 18 -2.01 -9.59 -1.76
C GLN A 18 -2.16 -11.10 -2.02
N THR A 19 -1.77 -11.54 -3.22
CA THR A 19 -1.72 -12.97 -3.55
C THR A 19 -0.34 -13.57 -3.26
N ASP A 20 -0.26 -14.89 -3.10
CA ASP A 20 1.01 -15.61 -2.89
C ASP A 20 2.01 -15.30 -4.02
N THR A 21 1.54 -15.20 -5.26
CA THR A 21 2.38 -14.82 -6.40
C THR A 21 3.00 -13.43 -6.23
N ILE A 22 2.24 -12.45 -5.74
CA ILE A 22 2.78 -11.10 -5.48
C ILE A 22 3.80 -11.18 -4.34
N ALA A 23 3.48 -11.89 -3.27
CA ALA A 23 4.34 -12.04 -2.10
C ALA A 23 5.72 -12.64 -2.46
N GLU A 24 5.73 -13.70 -3.28
CA GLU A 24 6.95 -14.41 -3.67
C GLU A 24 7.82 -13.65 -4.68
N ASN A 25 7.22 -12.74 -5.45
CA ASN A 25 7.88 -12.05 -6.55
C ASN A 25 8.18 -10.57 -6.29
N LYS A 26 7.52 -9.92 -5.33
CA LYS A 26 7.72 -8.48 -5.06
C LYS A 26 9.18 -8.13 -4.76
N ALA A 27 9.88 -9.02 -4.08
CA ALA A 27 11.30 -8.84 -3.78
C ALA A 27 12.23 -9.11 -4.98
N LYS A 28 11.81 -9.95 -5.93
CA LYS A 28 12.65 -10.37 -7.06
C LYS A 28 12.50 -9.45 -8.28
N ASN A 29 11.38 -8.74 -8.39
CA ASN A 29 11.06 -7.98 -9.57
C ASN A 29 10.17 -6.78 -9.24
N TRP A 30 10.66 -5.59 -9.60
CA TRP A 30 10.03 -4.30 -9.32
C TRP A 30 8.60 -4.18 -9.84
N LYS A 31 8.22 -4.90 -10.91
CA LYS A 31 6.84 -4.88 -11.41
C LYS A 31 5.87 -5.48 -10.40
N TRP A 32 6.26 -6.57 -9.74
CA TRP A 32 5.46 -7.20 -8.70
C TRP A 32 5.40 -6.34 -7.44
N ASN A 33 6.49 -5.64 -7.11
CA ASN A 33 6.46 -4.63 -6.06
C ASN A 33 5.51 -3.46 -6.39
N LEU A 34 5.46 -3.03 -7.66
CA LEU A 34 4.54 -1.98 -8.08
C LEU A 34 3.07 -2.42 -7.92
N TYR A 35 2.75 -3.66 -8.31
CA TYR A 35 1.42 -4.22 -8.07
C TYR A 35 1.08 -4.30 -6.59
N HIS A 36 2.02 -4.74 -5.75
CA HIS A 36 1.86 -4.77 -4.30
C HIS A 36 1.54 -3.37 -3.74
N ALA A 37 2.42 -2.39 -4.01
CA ALA A 37 2.24 -1.03 -3.53
C ALA A 37 0.94 -0.39 -4.04
N PHE A 38 0.52 -0.71 -5.28
CA PHE A 38 -0.74 -0.25 -5.84
C PHE A 38 -1.96 -0.78 -5.07
N ILE A 39 -2.00 -2.08 -4.76
CA ILE A 39 -3.09 -2.69 -3.97
C ILE A 39 -3.17 -2.04 -2.59
N VAL A 40 -2.05 -1.92 -1.89
CA VAL A 40 -1.96 -1.27 -0.58
C VAL A 40 -2.47 0.17 -0.63
N THR A 41 -2.04 0.93 -1.66
CA THR A 41 -2.45 2.33 -1.83
C THR A 41 -3.95 2.46 -2.08
N ILE A 42 -4.54 1.60 -2.91
CA ILE A 42 -6.00 1.59 -3.15
C ILE A 42 -6.76 1.30 -1.86
N CYS A 43 -6.35 0.27 -1.12
CA CYS A 43 -7.00 -0.08 0.14
C CYS A 43 -6.95 1.11 1.11
N MET A 44 -5.79 1.73 1.29
CA MET A 44 -5.65 2.91 2.13
C MET A 44 -6.48 4.10 1.63
N LEU A 45 -6.58 4.33 0.32
CA LEU A 45 -7.38 5.41 -0.25
C LEU A 45 -8.88 5.26 0.06
N VAL A 46 -9.41 4.04 0.01
CA VAL A 46 -10.81 3.77 0.39
C VAL A 46 -11.07 4.18 1.83
N PHE A 47 -10.15 3.84 2.75
CA PHE A 47 -10.24 4.24 4.15
C PHE A 47 -9.92 5.72 4.39
N ALA A 48 -9.26 6.40 3.46
CA ALA A 48 -8.93 7.82 3.55
C ALA A 48 -10.09 8.76 3.19
N ILE A 49 -11.12 8.27 2.47
CA ILE A 49 -12.28 9.08 1.98
C ILE A 49 -12.90 9.96 3.07
N PRO A 50 -13.18 9.47 4.30
CA PRO A 50 -13.82 10.28 5.34
C PRO A 50 -12.93 11.39 5.91
N PHE A 51 -11.61 11.37 5.65
CA PHE A 51 -10.62 12.27 6.25
C PHE A 51 -10.18 13.41 5.32
N GLY A 52 -10.73 13.47 4.10
CA GLY A 52 -10.54 14.57 3.16
C GLY A 52 -9.30 14.45 2.25
N THR A 53 -9.22 15.38 1.29
CA THR A 53 -8.26 15.32 0.18
C THR A 53 -6.80 15.44 0.59
N LEU A 54 -6.50 16.15 1.69
CA LEU A 54 -5.15 16.24 2.23
C LEU A 54 -4.63 14.85 2.64
N ILE A 55 -5.43 14.09 3.39
CA ILE A 55 -5.06 12.74 3.83
C ILE A 55 -4.94 11.80 2.64
N MET A 56 -5.84 11.90 1.66
CA MET A 56 -5.74 11.13 0.41
C MET A 56 -4.43 11.44 -0.34
N GLY A 57 -4.02 12.71 -0.40
CA GLY A 57 -2.73 13.10 -0.97
C GLY A 57 -1.53 12.52 -0.22
N LEU A 58 -1.58 12.50 1.12
CA LEU A 58 -0.55 11.85 1.95
C LEU A 58 -0.51 10.34 1.74
N VAL A 59 -1.65 9.68 1.52
CA VAL A 59 -1.71 8.25 1.19
C VAL A 59 -1.03 7.95 -0.16
N LEU A 60 -1.17 8.82 -1.16
CA LEU A 60 -0.45 8.67 -2.43
C LEU A 60 1.07 8.77 -2.22
N ILE A 61 1.53 9.72 -1.41
CA ILE A 61 2.95 9.82 -1.04
C ILE A 61 3.40 8.56 -0.28
N ASN A 62 2.58 8.07 0.65
CA ASN A 62 2.85 6.84 1.38
C ASN A 62 2.98 5.63 0.44
N GLY A 63 2.13 5.51 -0.58
CA GLY A 63 2.22 4.45 -1.59
C GLY A 63 3.54 4.46 -2.36
N VAL A 64 4.02 5.64 -2.74
CA VAL A 64 5.34 5.80 -3.40
C VAL A 64 6.47 5.41 -2.44
N LEU A 65 6.41 5.87 -1.19
CA LEU A 65 7.41 5.51 -0.18
C LEU A 65 7.41 4.00 0.10
N HIS A 66 6.23 3.37 0.15
CA HIS A 66 6.09 1.92 0.35
C HIS A 66 6.78 1.15 -0.78
N PHE A 67 6.52 1.52 -2.03
CA PHE A 67 7.21 0.94 -3.18
C PHE A 67 8.74 1.10 -3.08
N ILE A 68 9.22 2.30 -2.74
CA ILE A 68 10.67 2.58 -2.64
C ILE A 68 11.31 1.75 -1.52
N ILE A 69 10.70 1.70 -0.34
CA ILE A 69 11.22 0.96 0.82
C ILE A 69 11.28 -0.53 0.48
N ASP A 70 10.22 -1.10 -0.07
CA ASP A 70 10.20 -2.51 -0.46
C ASP A 70 11.21 -2.80 -1.56
N PHE A 71 11.47 -1.87 -2.48
CA PHE A 71 12.49 -2.03 -3.51
C PHE A 71 13.91 -2.13 -2.92
N TYR A 72 14.22 -1.36 -1.87
CA TYR A 72 15.54 -1.39 -1.23
C TYR A 72 15.70 -2.46 -0.15
N LYS A 73 14.60 -2.92 0.45
CA LYS A 73 14.61 -3.94 1.50
C LYS A 73 14.68 -5.37 0.93
N SER A 74 14.56 -5.52 -0.38
CA SER A 74 14.50 -6.78 -1.12
C SER A 74 15.86 -7.26 -1.63
#